data_AF-A0AAN5BQL2-F1
#
_entry.id   AF-A0AAN5BQL2-F1
#
_cell.length_a   1.000
_cell.length_b   1.000
_cell.length_c   1.000
_cell.angle_alpha   90.00
_cell.angle_beta   90.00
_cell.angle_gamma   90.00
#
_symmetry.space_group_name_H-M   'P 1'
#
loop_
_entity.id
_entity.type
_entity.pdbx_description
1 polymer ?
#
loop_
_entity_poly.entity_id
_entity_poly.type
_entity_poly.pdbx_seq_one_letter_code
_entity_poly.pdbx_strand_id
1 'polypeptide(L)'
;MERTIPAKVLRSKSPNLADWLEGFVAVRLHVMVRFGMWCEIIAMALPKDQGLYCVTTATIHYAKGVVYAATNHVTEAEQERKLYVAAIERVPITRRTHPNRSVDILNVGVAMLDGEIEYRRGEHEKVFQTLRRAIELDDGLNYAEPWGWMQPVRHAFAALSLEQGNIEAAGEAYKADLSLNSTLGRAHHHPNNV
;
A
#
# COMPACT_ATOMS: atom_id res chain seq x y z
N MET A 1 16.14 6.23 -6.96
CA MET A 1 16.22 5.87 -5.52
C MET A 1 16.97 4.57 -5.31
N GLU A 2 16.62 3.47 -5.97
CA GLU A 2 17.32 2.16 -5.78
C GLU A 2 18.83 2.22 -6.01
N ARG A 3 19.29 2.94 -7.05
CA ARG A 3 20.72 3.13 -7.36
C ARG A 3 21.51 3.87 -6.25
N THR A 4 20.84 4.69 -5.45
CA THR A 4 21.46 5.48 -4.38
C THR A 4 21.39 4.78 -3.02
N ILE A 5 20.67 3.65 -2.93
CA ILE A 5 20.56 2.81 -1.73
C ILE A 5 21.05 1.38 -2.07
N PRO A 6 22.34 1.21 -2.42
CA PRO A 6 22.87 -0.10 -2.77
C PRO A 6 22.92 -1.03 -1.55
N ALA A 7 22.97 -2.35 -1.77
CA ALA A 7 23.03 -3.35 -0.70
C ALA A 7 24.14 -3.09 0.33
N LYS A 8 25.30 -2.56 -0.10
CA LYS A 8 26.40 -2.18 0.80
C LYS A 8 25.98 -1.14 1.84
N VAL A 9 25.14 -0.18 1.46
CA VAL A 9 24.60 0.84 2.38
C VAL A 9 23.63 0.20 3.36
N LEU A 10 22.67 -0.59 2.87
CA LEU A 10 21.68 -1.26 3.73
C LEU A 10 22.33 -2.22 4.74
N ARG A 11 23.45 -2.86 4.37
CA ARG A 11 24.18 -3.78 5.27
C ARG A 11 24.96 -3.08 6.38
N SER A 12 25.04 -1.75 6.39
CA SER A 12 25.66 -1.02 7.51
C SER A 12 24.95 -1.35 8.82
N LYS A 13 25.71 -1.72 9.84
CA LYS A 13 25.19 -2.12 11.17
C LYS A 13 25.23 -0.99 12.20
N SER A 14 26.04 0.05 11.96
CA SER A 14 26.17 1.21 12.86
C SER A 14 26.19 2.51 12.05
N PRO A 15 25.07 3.26 11.97
CA PRO A 15 23.73 2.83 12.38
C PRO A 15 23.20 1.68 11.50
N ASN A 16 22.19 0.93 11.97
CA ASN A 16 21.53 -0.13 11.20
C ASN A 16 20.71 0.49 10.05
N LEU A 17 21.34 0.75 8.91
CA LEU A 17 20.73 1.52 7.83
C LEU A 17 19.60 0.78 7.11
N ALA A 18 19.56 -0.55 7.15
CA ALA A 18 18.42 -1.31 6.63
C ALA A 18 17.11 -0.90 7.32
N ASP A 19 17.15 -0.63 8.62
CA ASP A 19 15.96 -0.25 9.39
C ASP A 19 15.38 1.10 8.99
N TRP A 20 16.17 1.97 8.36
CA TRP A 20 15.76 3.33 8.02
C TRP A 20 15.57 3.55 6.52
N LEU A 21 16.31 2.80 5.69
CA LEU A 21 16.43 3.09 4.26
C LEU A 21 15.77 2.04 3.37
N GLU A 22 15.53 0.82 3.85
CA GLU A 22 15.08 -0.24 2.95
C GLU A 22 13.66 -0.01 2.41
N GLY A 23 12.75 0.56 3.22
CA GLY A 23 11.39 0.88 2.76
C GLY A 23 11.36 1.82 1.55
N PHE A 24 12.35 2.70 1.39
CA PHE A 24 12.46 3.60 0.25
C PHE A 24 12.78 2.88 -1.07
N VAL A 25 13.36 1.67 -1.01
CA VAL A 25 13.60 0.85 -2.20
C VAL A 25 12.27 0.44 -2.85
N ALA A 26 11.24 0.22 -2.02
CA ALA A 26 9.91 -0.21 -2.47
C ALA A 26 9.06 0.91 -3.12
N VAL A 27 9.46 2.19 -3.00
CA VAL A 27 8.68 3.34 -3.51
C VAL A 27 8.31 3.21 -4.99
N ARG A 28 9.23 2.67 -5.82
CA ARG A 28 8.95 2.50 -7.26
C ARG A 28 7.75 1.58 -7.52
N LEU A 29 7.52 0.56 -6.69
CA LEU A 29 6.38 -0.35 -6.86
C LEU A 29 5.05 0.38 -6.68
N HIS A 30 4.95 1.28 -5.69
CA HIS A 30 3.75 2.09 -5.51
C HIS A 30 3.48 2.99 -6.74
N VAL A 31 4.54 3.57 -7.32
CA VAL A 31 4.42 4.34 -8.57
C VAL A 31 3.95 3.44 -9.72
N MET A 32 4.56 2.27 -9.89
CA MET A 32 4.17 1.32 -10.94
C MET A 32 2.70 0.90 -10.84
N VAL A 33 2.21 0.62 -9.62
CA VAL A 33 0.79 0.30 -9.38
C VAL A 33 -0.09 1.49 -9.76
N ARG A 34 0.27 2.70 -9.32
CA ARG A 34 -0.52 3.91 -9.59
C ARG A 34 -0.65 4.23 -11.08
N PHE A 35 0.39 3.93 -11.87
CA PHE A 35 0.41 4.17 -13.31
C PHE A 35 0.02 2.94 -14.16
N GLY A 36 -0.42 1.84 -13.53
CA GLY A 36 -0.88 0.66 -14.25
C GLY A 36 0.20 -0.07 -15.05
N MET A 37 1.44 -0.07 -14.58
CA MET A 37 2.58 -0.78 -15.20
C MET A 37 2.51 -2.29 -14.95
N TRP A 38 1.41 -2.91 -15.36
CA TRP A 38 1.01 -4.26 -14.99
C TRP A 38 1.99 -5.33 -15.47
N CYS A 39 2.44 -5.24 -16.71
CA CYS A 39 3.35 -6.21 -17.30
C CYS A 39 4.69 -6.24 -16.55
N GLU A 40 5.22 -5.07 -16.23
CA GLU A 40 6.48 -4.90 -15.51
C GLU A 40 6.39 -5.40 -14.06
N ILE A 41 5.25 -5.19 -13.40
CA ILE A 41 5.02 -5.72 -12.04
C ILE A 41 4.98 -7.25 -12.05
N ILE A 42 4.20 -7.85 -12.96
CA ILE A 42 4.10 -9.33 -13.06
C ILE A 42 5.46 -9.95 -13.33
N ALA A 43 6.23 -9.37 -14.27
CA ALA A 43 7.55 -9.84 -14.65
C ALA A 43 8.63 -9.61 -13.56
N MET A 44 8.33 -8.84 -12.51
CA MET A 44 9.32 -8.52 -11.48
C MET A 44 9.71 -9.76 -10.67
N ALA A 45 11.02 -10.05 -10.66
CA ALA A 45 11.59 -11.07 -9.79
C ALA A 45 11.73 -10.56 -8.35
N LEU A 46 11.61 -11.47 -7.38
CA LEU A 46 11.91 -11.15 -5.99
C LEU A 46 13.42 -10.87 -5.80
N PRO A 47 13.81 -10.02 -4.84
CA PRO A 47 15.20 -9.84 -4.46
C PRO A 47 15.84 -11.16 -4.03
N LYS A 48 17.12 -11.38 -4.39
CA LYS A 48 17.86 -12.57 -3.95
C LYS A 48 17.98 -12.66 -2.43
N ASP A 49 18.20 -11.53 -1.77
CA ASP A 49 18.28 -11.43 -0.30
C ASP A 49 16.98 -10.83 0.26
N GLN A 50 15.95 -11.66 0.37
CA GLN A 50 14.64 -11.24 0.88
C GLN A 50 14.67 -10.84 2.36
N GLY A 51 15.71 -11.25 3.12
CA GLY A 51 15.88 -10.84 4.51
C GLY A 51 16.37 -9.39 4.62
N LEU A 52 17.31 -9.00 3.75
CA LEU A 52 17.73 -7.61 3.62
C LEU A 52 16.61 -6.74 3.05
N TYR A 53 15.96 -7.19 1.97
CA TYR A 53 14.94 -6.47 1.22
C TYR A 53 13.51 -6.90 1.63
N CYS A 54 13.25 -7.00 2.93
CA CYS A 54 12.02 -7.60 3.44
C CYS A 54 10.77 -6.76 3.13
N VAL A 55 10.84 -5.42 3.24
CA VAL A 55 9.72 -4.53 2.91
C VAL A 55 9.49 -4.56 1.41
N THR A 56 10.57 -4.45 0.62
CA THR A 56 10.49 -4.55 -0.85
C THR A 56 9.87 -5.87 -1.30
N THR A 57 10.25 -6.99 -0.67
CA THR A 57 9.70 -8.32 -0.97
C THR A 57 8.19 -8.36 -0.71
N ALA A 58 7.75 -7.87 0.45
CA ALA A 58 6.33 -7.77 0.76
C ALA A 58 5.61 -6.85 -0.25
N THR A 59 6.15 -5.68 -0.57
CA THR A 59 5.54 -4.75 -1.53
C THR A 59 5.46 -5.32 -2.95
N ILE A 60 6.39 -6.18 -3.38
CA ILE A 60 6.28 -6.87 -4.69
C ILE A 60 5.06 -7.80 -4.69
N HIS A 61 4.87 -8.60 -3.65
CA HIS A 61 3.70 -9.49 -3.53
C HIS A 61 2.39 -8.68 -3.50
N TYR A 62 2.35 -7.59 -2.73
CA TYR A 62 1.21 -6.67 -2.75
C TYR A 62 0.93 -6.13 -4.17
N ALA A 63 1.94 -5.60 -4.84
CA ALA A 63 1.78 -5.03 -6.18
C ALA A 63 1.26 -6.07 -7.18
N LYS A 64 1.82 -7.30 -7.17
CA LYS A 64 1.34 -8.40 -8.01
C LYS A 64 -0.10 -8.79 -7.68
N GLY A 65 -0.45 -8.88 -6.40
CA GLY A 65 -1.81 -9.13 -5.95
C GLY A 65 -2.80 -8.10 -6.50
N VAL A 66 -2.45 -6.81 -6.45
CA VAL A 66 -3.26 -5.74 -7.04
C VAL A 66 -3.40 -5.92 -8.55
N VAL A 67 -2.33 -6.26 -9.28
CA VAL A 67 -2.42 -6.49 -10.72
C VAL A 67 -3.39 -7.63 -11.05
N TYR A 68 -3.25 -8.76 -10.34
CA TYR A 68 -4.10 -9.92 -10.56
C TYR A 68 -5.56 -9.62 -10.22
N ALA A 69 -5.84 -8.91 -9.12
CA ALA A 69 -7.19 -8.47 -8.78
C ALA A 69 -7.75 -7.52 -9.86
N ALA A 70 -7.00 -6.48 -10.23
CA ALA A 70 -7.42 -5.50 -11.22
C ALA A 70 -7.69 -6.12 -12.60
N THR A 71 -7.02 -7.23 -12.94
CA THR A 71 -7.18 -7.96 -14.20
C THR A 71 -8.08 -9.20 -14.09
N ASN A 72 -8.83 -9.33 -13.00
CA ASN A 72 -9.81 -10.39 -12.74
C ASN A 72 -9.23 -11.83 -12.62
N HIS A 73 -7.93 -11.94 -12.33
CA HIS A 73 -7.24 -13.19 -12.01
C HIS A 73 -7.29 -13.44 -10.50
N VAL A 74 -8.49 -13.71 -9.98
CA VAL A 74 -8.75 -13.75 -8.52
C VAL A 74 -7.92 -14.81 -7.80
N THR A 75 -7.74 -15.99 -8.39
CA THR A 75 -6.98 -17.08 -7.76
C THR A 75 -5.51 -16.71 -7.56
N GLU A 76 -4.89 -16.08 -8.57
CA GLU A 76 -3.53 -15.57 -8.50
C GLU A 76 -3.42 -14.40 -7.50
N ALA A 77 -4.42 -13.53 -7.44
CA ALA A 77 -4.47 -12.45 -6.46
C ALA A 77 -4.51 -12.99 -5.02
N GLU A 78 -5.33 -14.00 -4.76
CA GLU A 78 -5.39 -14.68 -3.45
C GLU A 78 -4.07 -15.37 -3.09
N GLN A 79 -3.38 -15.95 -4.08
CA GLN A 79 -2.08 -16.56 -3.87
C GLN A 79 -1.02 -15.50 -3.49
N GLU A 80 -0.97 -14.38 -4.22
CA GLU A 80 -0.07 -13.27 -3.89
C GLU A 80 -0.43 -12.63 -2.56
N ARG A 81 -1.71 -12.56 -2.19
CA ARG A 81 -2.15 -12.10 -0.87
C ARG A 81 -1.66 -13.02 0.27
N LYS A 82 -1.65 -14.34 0.08
CA LYS A 82 -1.06 -15.28 1.06
C LYS A 82 0.45 -15.06 1.19
N LEU A 83 1.15 -14.92 0.07
CA LEU A 83 2.58 -14.65 0.04
C LEU A 83 2.92 -13.29 0.66
N TYR A 84 2.08 -12.29 0.45
CA TYR A 84 2.23 -10.96 1.02
C TYR A 84 2.20 -10.99 2.55
N VAL A 85 1.19 -11.62 3.14
CA VAL A 85 1.11 -11.74 4.61
C VAL A 85 2.27 -12.56 5.16
N ALA A 86 2.64 -13.66 4.52
CA ALA A 86 3.82 -14.45 4.92
C ALA A 86 5.14 -13.66 4.80
N ALA A 87 5.23 -12.67 3.90
CA ALA A 87 6.38 -11.78 3.79
C ALA A 87 6.39 -10.72 4.90
N ILE A 88 5.22 -10.17 5.29
CA ILE A 88 5.09 -9.22 6.41
C ILE A 88 5.61 -9.83 7.71
N GLU A 89 5.31 -11.11 7.97
CA GLU A 89 5.79 -11.82 9.18
C GLU A 89 7.33 -11.87 9.30
N ARG A 90 8.05 -11.70 8.19
CA ARG A 90 9.52 -11.67 8.16
C ARG A 90 10.10 -10.27 8.33
N VAL A 91 9.26 -9.23 8.30
CA VAL A 91 9.70 -7.84 8.47
C VAL A 91 9.97 -7.57 9.95
N PRO A 92 11.21 -7.23 10.35
CA PRO A 92 11.50 -6.90 11.74
C PRO A 92 10.69 -5.70 12.21
N ILE A 93 10.22 -5.73 13.47
CA ILE A 93 9.48 -4.62 14.07
C ILE A 93 10.28 -3.31 14.14
N THR A 94 11.61 -3.40 14.04
CA THR A 94 12.52 -2.26 14.01
C THR A 94 12.52 -1.55 12.66
N ARG A 95 12.03 -2.18 11.59
CA ARG A 95 12.00 -1.60 10.24
C ARG A 95 11.04 -0.41 10.18
N ARG A 96 11.53 0.71 9.62
CA ARG A 96 10.81 1.97 9.54
C ARG A 96 10.70 2.47 8.11
N THR A 97 9.57 3.08 7.84
CA THR A 97 9.46 4.20 6.91
C THR A 97 9.11 5.39 7.79
N HIS A 98 10.15 6.05 8.30
CA HIS A 98 10.03 6.97 9.43
C HIS A 98 8.96 8.05 9.16
N PRO A 99 8.09 8.37 10.15
CA PRO A 99 8.08 7.91 11.55
C PRO A 99 7.37 6.56 11.82
N ASN A 100 6.73 5.97 10.82
CA ASN A 100 5.94 4.76 10.99
C ASN A 100 6.79 3.47 10.96
N ARG A 101 6.29 2.41 11.59
CA ARG A 101 6.83 1.06 11.39
C ARG A 101 6.43 0.59 10.00
N SER A 102 7.33 -0.07 9.29
CA SER A 102 7.01 -0.61 7.97
C SER A 102 5.87 -1.64 8.05
N VAL A 103 5.77 -2.41 9.15
CA VAL A 103 4.66 -3.36 9.34
C VAL A 103 3.30 -2.69 9.47
N ASP A 104 3.21 -1.48 10.06
CA ASP A 104 1.94 -0.76 10.17
C ASP A 104 1.46 -0.29 8.79
N ILE A 105 2.39 0.24 7.99
CA ILE A 105 2.13 0.63 6.60
C ILE A 105 1.71 -0.57 5.76
N LEU A 106 2.42 -1.71 5.88
CA LEU A 106 2.08 -2.91 5.13
C LEU A 106 0.70 -3.47 5.53
N ASN A 107 0.25 -3.28 6.77
CA ASN A 107 -1.09 -3.68 7.18
C ASN A 107 -2.20 -2.83 6.53
N VAL A 108 -1.93 -1.58 6.13
CA VAL A 108 -2.85 -0.84 5.24
C VAL A 108 -3.02 -1.59 3.92
N GLY A 109 -1.91 -2.04 3.34
CA GLY A 109 -1.89 -2.83 2.10
C GLY A 109 -2.62 -4.17 2.21
N VAL A 110 -2.64 -4.80 3.39
CA VAL A 110 -3.38 -6.05 3.63
C VAL A 110 -4.87 -5.82 3.43
N ALA A 111 -5.43 -4.84 4.14
CA ALA A 111 -6.85 -4.53 4.05
C ALA A 111 -7.22 -3.97 2.66
N MET A 112 -6.33 -3.18 2.06
CA MET A 112 -6.51 -2.66 0.70
C MET A 112 -6.60 -3.79 -0.33
N LEU A 113 -5.67 -4.74 -0.31
CA LEU A 113 -5.66 -5.89 -1.22
C LEU A 113 -6.84 -6.84 -0.97
N ASP A 114 -7.22 -7.04 0.29
CA ASP A 114 -8.42 -7.82 0.63
C ASP A 114 -9.68 -7.20 0.00
N GLY A 115 -9.85 -5.89 0.09
CA GLY A 115 -10.98 -5.18 -0.53
C GLY A 115 -11.00 -5.28 -2.06
N GLU A 116 -9.85 -5.17 -2.72
CA GLU A 116 -9.72 -5.34 -4.18
C GLU A 116 -10.14 -6.77 -4.62
N ILE A 117 -9.69 -7.79 -3.89
CA ILE A 117 -10.02 -9.20 -4.17
C ILE A 117 -11.50 -9.47 -3.91
N GLU A 118 -12.03 -9.02 -2.77
CA GLU A 118 -13.44 -9.18 -2.40
C GLU A 118 -14.37 -8.55 -3.45
N TYR A 119 -13.97 -7.40 -4.01
CA TYR A 119 -14.77 -6.73 -5.03
C TYR A 119 -14.86 -7.57 -6.29
N ARG A 120 -13.74 -8.14 -6.73
CA ARG A 120 -13.69 -9.00 -7.92
C ARG A 120 -14.39 -10.35 -7.72
N ARG A 121 -14.58 -10.76 -6.47
CA ARG A 121 -15.43 -11.91 -6.11
C ARG A 121 -16.93 -11.59 -6.06
N GLY A 122 -17.32 -10.32 -6.18
CA GLY A 122 -18.71 -9.88 -6.06
C GLY A 122 -19.21 -9.77 -4.61
N GLU A 123 -18.32 -9.74 -3.62
CA GLU A 123 -18.67 -9.66 -2.19
C GLU A 123 -18.97 -8.22 -1.75
N HIS A 124 -19.82 -7.50 -2.48
CA HIS A 124 -19.92 -6.03 -2.42
C HIS A 124 -20.22 -5.47 -1.02
N GLU A 125 -21.06 -6.14 -0.22
CA GLU A 125 -21.36 -5.70 1.16
C GLU A 125 -20.12 -5.71 2.06
N LYS A 126 -19.27 -6.74 1.89
CA LYS A 126 -18.06 -6.95 2.68
C LYS A 126 -16.95 -6.01 2.25
N VAL A 127 -16.79 -5.77 0.94
CA VAL A 127 -15.76 -4.89 0.37
C VAL A 127 -15.73 -3.54 1.04
N PHE A 128 -16.88 -2.88 1.17
CA PHE A 128 -16.92 -1.52 1.72
C PHE A 128 -16.67 -1.50 3.24
N GLN A 129 -16.87 -2.61 3.95
CA GLN A 129 -16.42 -2.73 5.34
C GLN A 129 -14.89 -2.86 5.39
N THR A 130 -14.32 -3.73 4.55
CA THR A 130 -12.87 -3.94 4.45
C THR A 130 -12.13 -2.67 4.02
N LEU A 131 -12.63 -1.95 3.02
CA LEU A 131 -12.01 -0.71 2.55
C LEU A 131 -12.14 0.44 3.57
N ARG A 132 -13.23 0.51 4.35
CA ARG A 132 -13.30 1.45 5.48
C ARG A 132 -12.25 1.11 6.54
N ARG A 133 -12.03 -0.18 6.82
CA ARG A 133 -10.96 -0.60 7.72
C ARG A 133 -9.57 -0.22 7.19
N ALA A 134 -9.36 -0.33 5.88
CA ALA A 134 -8.13 0.13 5.25
C ALA A 134 -7.94 1.66 5.39
N ILE A 135 -9.02 2.45 5.25
CA ILE A 135 -9.01 3.90 5.49
C ILE A 135 -8.63 4.21 6.95
N GLU A 136 -9.22 3.53 7.93
CA GLU A 136 -8.88 3.73 9.34
C GLU A 136 -7.41 3.42 9.66
N LEU A 137 -6.85 2.39 9.02
CA LEU A 137 -5.44 2.04 9.17
C LEU A 137 -4.54 3.11 8.55
N ASP A 138 -4.90 3.62 7.37
CA ASP A 138 -4.18 4.69 6.67
C ASP A 138 -4.21 6.01 7.46
N ASP A 139 -5.40 6.44 7.88
CA ASP A 139 -5.63 7.65 8.70
C ASP A 139 -4.97 7.55 10.07
N GLY A 140 -4.74 6.33 10.58
CA GLY A 140 -4.07 6.05 11.85
C GLY A 140 -2.54 6.09 11.78
N LEU A 141 -1.95 6.21 10.58
CA LEU A 141 -0.50 6.38 10.43
C LEU A 141 -0.08 7.77 10.93
N ASN A 142 1.14 7.85 11.47
CA ASN A 142 1.73 9.15 11.78
C ASN A 142 2.03 9.91 10.49
N TYR A 143 1.82 11.22 10.50
CA TYR A 143 2.15 12.09 9.38
C TYR A 143 3.62 11.95 8.95
N ALA A 144 3.85 11.88 7.64
CA ALA A 144 5.17 11.71 7.04
C ALA A 144 5.23 12.36 5.65
N GLU A 145 6.39 12.89 5.27
CA GLU A 145 6.71 13.28 3.89
C GLU A 145 8.01 12.59 3.43
N PRO A 146 7.96 11.72 2.40
CA PRO A 146 6.78 11.25 1.68
C PRO A 146 5.84 10.40 2.55
N TRP A 147 4.56 10.31 2.17
CA TRP A 147 3.58 9.49 2.87
C TRP A 147 4.05 8.03 2.97
N GLY A 148 3.84 7.42 4.15
CA GLY A 148 4.21 6.03 4.37
C GLY A 148 3.47 5.07 3.44
N TRP A 149 2.16 5.31 3.27
CA TRP A 149 1.33 4.67 2.27
C TRP A 149 1.06 5.67 1.13
N MET A 150 1.49 5.35 -0.09
CA MET A 150 1.51 6.34 -1.18
C MET A 150 0.23 6.38 -2.03
N GLN A 151 -0.60 5.35 -1.99
CA GLN A 151 -1.85 5.28 -2.77
C GLN A 151 -3.03 5.45 -1.81
N PRO A 152 -3.66 6.63 -1.73
CA PRO A 152 -4.75 6.86 -0.80
C PRO A 152 -5.83 5.79 -0.93
N VAL A 153 -6.15 5.11 0.18
CA VAL A 153 -7.18 4.05 0.18
C VAL A 153 -8.54 4.60 -0.26
N ARG A 154 -8.81 5.87 0.11
CA ARG A 154 -10.04 6.60 -0.27
C ARG A 154 -10.27 6.66 -1.78
N HIS A 155 -9.21 6.73 -2.58
CA HIS A 155 -9.35 6.71 -4.04
C HIS A 155 -9.96 5.42 -4.56
N ALA A 156 -9.51 4.28 -4.05
CA ALA A 156 -10.05 2.99 -4.45
C ALA A 156 -11.46 2.77 -3.89
N PHE A 157 -11.70 3.12 -2.63
CA PHE A 157 -13.03 3.10 -2.03
C PHE A 157 -14.04 3.90 -2.87
N ALA A 158 -13.68 5.11 -3.27
CA ALA A 158 -14.57 5.99 -4.01
C ALA A 158 -14.80 5.50 -5.45
N ALA A 159 -13.76 5.02 -6.13
CA ALA A 159 -13.88 4.44 -7.46
C ALA A 159 -14.81 3.21 -7.47
N LEU A 160 -14.61 2.27 -6.55
CA LEU A 160 -15.45 1.08 -6.42
C LEU A 160 -16.88 1.43 -5.97
N SER A 161 -17.04 2.48 -5.16
CA SER A 161 -18.36 3.02 -4.80
C SER A 161 -19.10 3.56 -6.03
N LEU A 162 -18.41 4.30 -6.90
CA LEU A 162 -18.99 4.82 -8.15
C LEU A 162 -19.42 3.70 -9.09
N GLU A 163 -18.61 2.66 -9.25
CA GLU A 163 -18.95 1.49 -10.08
C GLU A 163 -20.23 0.78 -9.60
N GLN A 164 -20.52 0.82 -8.29
CA GLN A 164 -21.74 0.26 -7.70
C GLN A 164 -22.90 1.26 -7.61
N GLY A 165 -22.74 2.48 -8.14
CA GLY A 165 -23.77 3.52 -8.07
C GLY A 165 -23.90 4.22 -6.71
N ASN A 166 -22.98 3.99 -5.77
CA ASN A 166 -22.95 4.63 -4.45
C ASN A 166 -22.29 6.02 -4.52
N ILE A 167 -22.94 6.94 -5.23
CA ILE A 167 -22.37 8.26 -5.56
C ILE A 167 -22.09 9.10 -4.31
N GLU A 168 -22.99 9.09 -3.33
CA GLU A 168 -22.85 9.86 -2.10
C GLU A 168 -21.63 9.38 -1.29
N ALA A 169 -21.45 8.05 -1.17
CA ALA A 169 -20.32 7.48 -0.45
C ALA A 169 -18.99 7.82 -1.14
N ALA A 170 -18.94 7.79 -2.47
CA ALA A 170 -17.77 8.21 -3.23
C ALA A 170 -17.47 9.70 -3.02
N GLY A 171 -18.50 10.55 -3.08
CA GLY A 171 -18.38 11.99 -2.87
C GLY A 171 -17.81 12.33 -1.49
N GLU A 172 -18.30 11.69 -0.44
CA GLU A 172 -17.77 11.92 0.92
C GLU A 172 -16.33 11.42 1.08
N ALA A 173 -15.96 10.31 0.44
CA ALA A 173 -14.58 9.82 0.46
C ALA A 173 -13.62 10.79 -0.24
N TYR A 174 -13.99 11.33 -1.41
CA TYR A 174 -13.18 12.34 -2.11
C TYR A 174 -13.12 13.68 -1.38
N LYS A 175 -14.23 14.14 -0.77
CA LYS A 175 -14.22 15.36 0.06
C LYS A 175 -13.28 15.21 1.25
N ALA A 176 -13.26 14.05 1.89
CA ALA A 176 -12.33 13.77 2.98
C ALA A 176 -10.88 13.80 2.51
N ASP A 177 -10.58 13.14 1.38
CA ASP A 177 -9.24 13.11 0.79
C ASP A 177 -8.73 14.52 0.43
N LEU A 178 -9.59 15.34 -0.17
CA LEU A 178 -9.33 16.75 -0.48
C LEU A 178 -9.39 17.67 0.75
N SER A 179 -9.68 17.12 1.94
CA SER A 179 -9.82 17.88 3.18
C SER A 179 -10.87 19.00 3.13
N LEU A 180 -11.92 18.78 2.35
CA LEU A 180 -13.12 19.63 2.28
C LEU A 180 -14.09 19.35 3.44
N ASN A 181 -13.79 18.35 4.28
CA ASN A 181 -14.47 18.08 5.54
C ASN A 181 -13.43 17.88 6.68
N SER A 182 -13.91 17.76 7.92
CA SER A 182 -13.07 17.64 9.11
C SER A 182 -12.71 16.20 9.49
N THR A 183 -12.82 15.24 8.55
CA THR A 183 -12.58 13.82 8.84
C THR A 183 -11.10 13.52 9.07
N LEU A 184 -10.21 14.14 8.28
CA LEU A 184 -8.77 13.98 8.43
C LEU A 184 -8.19 14.99 9.42
N GLY A 185 -7.10 14.59 10.11
CA GLY A 185 -6.33 15.50 10.94
C GLY A 185 -5.68 16.62 10.10
N ARG A 186 -5.48 17.80 10.70
CA ARG A 186 -4.93 18.99 10.01
C ARG A 186 -3.66 18.74 9.21
N ALA A 187 -2.80 17.83 9.67
CA ALA A 187 -1.55 17.49 8.98
C ALA A 187 -1.79 16.92 7.56
N HIS A 188 -2.95 16.30 7.32
CA HIS A 188 -3.34 15.74 6.03
C HIS A 188 -4.18 16.71 5.20
N HIS A 189 -4.34 17.96 5.65
CA HIS A 189 -5.06 18.98 4.91
C HIS A 189 -4.14 19.65 3.90
N HIS A 190 -4.50 19.56 2.62
CA HIS A 190 -3.79 20.20 1.53
C HIS A 190 -4.66 21.30 0.89
N PRO A 191 -4.94 22.41 1.62
CA PRO A 191 -5.70 23.52 1.06
C PRO A 191 -4.97 24.05 -0.17
N ASN A 192 -5.69 24.17 -1.29
CA ASN A 192 -5.21 24.61 -2.61
C ASN A 192 -4.50 23.54 -3.48
N ASN A 193 -4.64 22.25 -3.19
CA ASN A 193 -4.13 21.16 -4.05
C ASN A 193 -5.17 20.71 -5.12
N VAL A 194 -5.98 21.67 -5.61
CA VAL A 194 -7.01 21.48 -6.64
C VAL A 194 -6.60 22.21 -7.92
#